data_AF-A0A930ACB7-F1
#
_entry.id   AF-A0A930ACB7-F1
#
_cell.length_a   1.000
_cell.length_b   1.000
_cell.length_c   1.000
_cell.angle_alpha   90.00
_cell.angle_beta   90.00
_cell.angle_gamma   90.00
#
_symmetry.space_group_name_H-M   'P 1'
#
loop_
_entity.id
_entity.type
_entity.pdbx_description
1 polymer ?
#
loop_
_entity_poly.entity_id
_entity_poly.type
_entity_poly.pdbx_seq_one_letter_code
_entity_poly.pdbx_strand_id
1 'polypeptide(L)'
;IKDGKQYYLFYPIEYIEEKGSYENLDMRKAKLYPVEEIDIDIPLVAGTQIKENLFTLSRNTMQLIYPRSMATTLFANTDEKYLNRLSSPEIGIQTDNHASVAQQLEKIQKDNGWSADRIYDFDRERQNNRMFILVINVFSYGFILLIGVISIANVFNTISTNIILRRKEFAMLRSVGMSEKGFQKMLNYECLIYGGRSLVIGLPISFIFSFFIHHVINQMVQVDYFIPYASILLAITMVFVVVFITMLYTTRKIRRNNVIEELRIENI
;
A
#
# COMPACT_ATOMS: atom_id res chain seq x y z
N ILE A 1 -15.55 36.74 0.69
CA ILE A 1 -15.11 37.92 1.47
C ILE A 1 -15.72 39.14 0.79
N LYS A 2 -16.46 39.96 1.54
CA LYS A 2 -17.09 41.19 1.05
C LYS A 2 -16.81 42.28 2.08
N ASP A 3 -16.42 43.47 1.65
CA ASP A 3 -16.19 44.63 2.54
C ASP A 3 -15.23 44.34 3.71
N GLY A 4 -14.18 43.53 3.47
CA GLY A 4 -13.19 43.14 4.49
C GLY A 4 -13.67 42.12 5.53
N LYS A 5 -14.94 41.70 5.47
CA LYS A 5 -15.53 40.70 6.37
C LYS A 5 -15.71 39.34 5.69
N GLN A 6 -15.56 38.28 6.48
CA GLN A 6 -15.85 36.92 6.05
C GLN A 6 -17.34 36.64 6.22
N TYR A 7 -17.91 35.91 5.26
CA TYR A 7 -19.33 35.54 5.25
C TYR A 7 -19.44 34.07 4.85
N TYR A 8 -20.33 33.34 5.51
CA TYR A 8 -20.74 32.03 5.06
C TYR A 8 -21.91 32.14 4.08
N LEU A 9 -21.86 31.34 3.02
CA LEU A 9 -22.93 31.20 2.04
C LEU A 9 -23.90 30.13 2.54
N PHE A 10 -25.10 30.54 2.93
CA PHE A 10 -26.16 29.63 3.36
C PHE A 10 -27.20 29.49 2.25
N TYR A 11 -27.43 28.26 1.80
CA TYR A 11 -28.44 27.95 0.79
C TYR A 11 -29.74 27.50 1.46
N PRO A 12 -30.90 28.09 1.11
CA PRO A 12 -32.20 27.65 1.62
C PRO A 12 -32.43 26.16 1.31
N ILE A 13 -33.06 25.44 2.23
CA ILE A 13 -33.30 23.99 2.11
C ILE A 13 -34.14 23.71 0.85
N GLU A 14 -35.13 24.55 0.57
CA GLU A 14 -36.03 24.42 -0.59
C GLU A 14 -35.24 24.48 -1.91
N TYR A 15 -34.17 25.29 -1.98
CA TYR A 15 -33.32 25.38 -3.16
C TYR A 15 -32.41 24.15 -3.33
N ILE A 16 -31.92 23.59 -2.21
CA ILE A 16 -31.12 22.36 -2.22
C ILE A 16 -31.99 21.17 -2.64
N GLU A 17 -33.22 21.08 -2.14
CA GLU A 17 -34.19 20.04 -2.50
C GLU A 17 -34.64 20.15 -3.97
N GLU A 18 -34.90 21.36 -4.48
CA GLU A 18 -35.23 21.59 -5.90
C GLU A 18 -34.09 21.14 -6.82
N LYS A 19 -32.84 21.36 -6.42
CA LYS A 19 -31.67 21.02 -7.24
C LYS A 19 -31.27 19.55 -7.13
N GLY A 20 -31.52 18.90 -5.99
CA GLY A 20 -31.15 17.52 -5.73
C GLY A 20 -29.64 17.26 -5.68
N SER A 21 -28.78 18.29 -5.64
CA SER A 21 -27.32 18.16 -5.60
C SER A 21 -26.65 19.34 -4.90
N TYR A 22 -25.56 19.05 -4.18
CA TYR A 22 -24.71 20.02 -3.48
C TYR A 22 -23.58 20.59 -4.37
N GLU A 23 -23.43 20.11 -5.60
CA GLU A 23 -22.38 20.56 -6.52
C GLU A 23 -22.83 21.75 -7.37
N ASN A 24 -21.90 22.67 -7.70
CA ASN A 24 -22.14 23.82 -8.60
C ASN A 24 -23.31 24.74 -8.21
N LEU A 25 -23.48 25.03 -6.90
CA LEU A 25 -24.55 25.89 -6.39
C LEU A 25 -24.41 27.33 -6.88
N ASP A 26 -25.53 27.96 -7.25
CA ASP A 26 -25.54 29.34 -7.73
C ASP A 26 -25.38 30.30 -6.55
N MET A 27 -24.21 30.91 -6.43
CA MET A 27 -23.88 31.87 -5.36
C MET A 27 -24.87 33.04 -5.24
N ARG A 28 -25.64 33.38 -6.28
CA ARG A 28 -26.65 34.45 -6.22
C ARG A 28 -27.87 34.07 -5.40
N LYS A 29 -28.13 32.77 -5.25
CA LYS A 29 -29.23 32.23 -4.43
C LYS A 29 -28.83 31.98 -2.97
N ALA A 30 -27.55 32.17 -2.64
CA ALA A 30 -27.07 32.06 -1.28
C ALA A 30 -27.43 33.30 -0.45
N LYS A 31 -27.89 33.07 0.77
CA LYS A 31 -27.95 34.10 1.82
C LYS A 31 -26.55 34.24 2.43
N LEU A 32 -26.08 35.48 2.55
CA LEU A 32 -24.82 35.79 3.21
C LEU A 32 -25.08 36.05 4.68
N TYR A 33 -24.40 35.30 5.54
CA TYR A 33 -24.41 35.54 6.98
C TYR A 33 -23.01 35.94 7.44
N PRO A 34 -22.84 37.04 8.21
CA PRO A 34 -21.55 37.44 8.75
C PRO A 34 -21.02 36.36 9.68
N VAL A 35 -19.74 36.02 9.60
CA VAL A 35 -19.11 35.00 10.47
C VAL A 35 -19.36 35.31 11.97
N GLU A 36 -19.30 36.59 12.33
CA GLU A 36 -19.52 37.13 13.68
C GLU A 36 -20.92 36.81 14.27
N GLU A 37 -21.93 36.54 13.45
CA GLU A 37 -23.30 36.23 13.90
C GLU A 37 -23.59 34.72 13.99
N ILE A 38 -22.71 33.88 13.45
CA ILE A 38 -22.93 32.43 13.31
C ILE A 38 -21.90 31.62 14.09
N ASP A 39 -20.70 32.18 14.30
CA ASP A 39 -19.66 31.52 15.09
C ASP A 39 -20.07 31.51 16.56
N ILE A 40 -20.24 30.30 17.08
CA ILE A 40 -20.32 30.05 18.50
C ILE A 40 -18.91 29.69 18.95
N ASP A 41 -18.22 30.64 19.55
CA ASP A 41 -16.93 30.37 20.18
C ASP A 41 -17.15 29.51 21.43
N ILE A 42 -16.85 28.22 21.30
CA ILE A 42 -16.78 27.30 22.44
C ILE A 42 -15.30 27.22 22.84
N PRO A 43 -14.85 27.97 23.87
CA PRO A 43 -13.46 27.91 24.31
C PRO A 43 -13.16 26.55 24.93
N LEU A 44 -12.59 25.65 24.14
CA LEU A 44 -12.09 24.36 24.59
C LEU A 44 -10.68 24.54 25.15
N VAL A 45 -10.55 24.53 26.48
CA VAL A 45 -9.24 24.50 27.14
C VAL A 45 -8.71 23.07 27.11
N ALA A 46 -7.91 22.77 26.08
CA ALA A 46 -7.27 21.46 25.96
C ALA A 46 -6.11 21.33 26.97
N GLY A 47 -6.27 20.47 27.98
CA GLY A 47 -5.28 20.26 29.03
C GLY A 47 -4.08 19.40 28.61
N THR A 48 -4.21 18.54 27.61
CA THR A 48 -3.13 17.68 27.09
C THR A 48 -3.46 17.22 25.68
N GLN A 49 -2.46 17.23 24.79
CA GLN A 49 -2.56 16.67 23.45
C GLN A 49 -1.96 15.27 23.45
N ILE A 50 -2.75 14.25 23.12
CA ILE A 50 -2.25 12.89 22.95
C ILE A 50 -1.94 12.68 21.47
N LYS A 51 -0.68 12.34 21.15
CA LYS A 51 -0.24 12.09 19.77
C LYS A 51 -0.57 10.67 19.30
N GLU A 52 -0.74 9.73 20.22
CA GLU A 52 -1.11 8.35 19.91
C GLU A 52 -2.63 8.23 19.78
N ASN A 53 -3.06 7.52 18.74
CA ASN A 53 -4.47 7.32 18.46
C ASN A 53 -5.04 6.27 19.43
N LEU A 54 -5.63 6.71 20.55
CA LEU A 54 -6.17 5.82 21.59
C LEU A 54 -7.31 4.93 21.11
N PHE A 55 -8.04 5.38 20.10
CA PHE A 55 -9.11 4.66 19.43
C PHE A 55 -8.87 4.88 17.94
N THR A 56 -9.05 3.89 17.07
CA THR A 56 -8.73 3.98 15.63
C THR A 56 -9.67 4.94 14.88
N LEU A 57 -9.66 6.21 15.28
CA LEU A 57 -10.58 7.25 14.88
C LEU A 57 -10.09 7.94 13.60
N SER A 58 -11.05 8.43 12.80
CA SER A 58 -10.82 9.07 11.51
C SER A 58 -9.90 10.29 11.65
N ARG A 59 -8.85 10.36 10.82
CA ARG A 59 -7.88 11.47 10.80
C ARG A 59 -8.43 12.76 10.20
N ASN A 60 -9.59 12.71 9.54
CA ASN A 60 -10.13 13.85 8.77
C ASN A 60 -11.17 14.68 9.55
N THR A 61 -11.41 14.37 10.82
CA THR A 61 -12.39 15.07 11.65
C THR A 61 -11.77 15.52 12.97
N MET A 62 -12.10 16.72 13.44
CA MET A 62 -11.80 17.13 14.80
C MET A 62 -12.73 16.37 15.75
N GLN A 63 -12.16 15.62 16.69
CA GLN A 63 -12.92 14.79 17.62
C GLN A 63 -12.55 15.13 19.05
N LEU A 64 -13.57 15.27 19.90
CA LEU A 64 -13.42 15.55 21.32
C LEU A 64 -13.72 14.28 22.12
N ILE A 65 -12.69 13.71 22.73
CA ILE A 65 -12.80 12.52 23.59
C ILE A 65 -12.74 12.98 25.04
N TYR A 66 -13.76 12.63 25.82
CA TYR A 66 -13.84 12.98 27.23
C TYR A 66 -14.51 11.87 28.04
N PRO A 67 -14.14 11.67 29.31
CA PRO A 67 -14.87 10.77 30.20
C PRO A 67 -16.32 11.22 30.32
N ARG A 68 -17.27 10.28 30.34
CA ARG A 68 -18.70 10.59 30.48
C ARG A 68 -19.02 11.49 31.69
N SER A 69 -18.24 11.37 32.76
CA SER A 69 -18.36 12.22 33.96
C SER A 69 -18.06 13.71 33.72
N MET A 70 -17.26 14.06 32.71
CA MET A 70 -16.95 15.45 32.35
C MET A 70 -17.98 16.08 31.40
N ALA A 71 -18.91 15.30 30.86
CA ALA A 71 -19.90 15.78 29.89
C ALA A 71 -20.68 17.00 30.41
N THR A 72 -21.14 16.91 31.66
CA THR A 72 -21.95 17.95 32.30
C THR A 72 -21.16 19.22 32.58
N THR A 73 -19.84 19.13 32.76
CA THR A 73 -18.97 20.29 33.00
C THR A 73 -18.59 20.97 31.68
N LEU A 74 -18.24 20.20 30.65
CA LEU A 74 -17.83 20.72 29.34
C LEU A 74 -18.96 21.45 28.61
N PHE A 75 -20.20 21.02 28.83
CA PHE A 75 -21.37 21.52 28.12
C PHE A 75 -22.37 22.27 29.02
N ALA A 76 -21.94 22.67 30.22
CA ALA A 76 -22.81 23.31 31.22
C ALA A 76 -23.51 24.59 30.71
N ASN A 77 -22.86 25.33 29.81
CA ASN A 77 -23.34 26.61 29.26
C ASN A 77 -23.80 26.48 27.80
N THR A 78 -23.97 25.26 27.29
CA THR A 78 -24.41 25.01 25.92
C THR A 78 -25.89 24.62 25.93
N ASP A 79 -26.70 25.32 25.14
CA ASP A 79 -28.12 25.03 25.00
C ASP A 79 -28.31 23.59 24.43
N GLU A 80 -29.20 22.81 25.05
CA GLU A 80 -29.52 21.42 24.69
C GLU A 80 -29.84 21.25 23.21
N LYS A 81 -30.43 22.27 22.58
CA LYS A 81 -30.74 22.26 21.14
C LYS A 81 -29.48 22.17 20.28
N TYR A 82 -28.36 22.74 20.72
CA TYR A 82 -27.08 22.67 20.04
C TYR A 82 -26.33 21.38 20.40
N LEU A 83 -26.45 20.91 21.65
CA LEU A 83 -25.89 19.61 22.06
C LEU A 83 -26.48 18.47 21.23
N ASN A 84 -27.80 18.45 21.04
CA ASN A 84 -28.48 17.45 20.21
C ASN A 84 -28.09 17.51 18.73
N ARG A 85 -27.56 18.65 18.24
CA ARG A 85 -27.05 18.80 16.87
C ARG A 85 -25.56 18.46 16.75
N LEU A 86 -24.81 18.56 17.84
CA LEU A 86 -23.39 18.23 17.91
C LEU A 86 -23.15 16.72 18.16
N SER A 87 -24.10 16.01 18.75
CA SER A 87 -23.88 14.65 19.24
C SER A 87 -24.64 13.58 18.42
N SER A 88 -23.90 12.84 17.60
CA SER A 88 -24.07 11.38 17.57
C SER A 88 -23.16 10.84 18.68
N PRO A 89 -23.63 10.69 19.94
CA PRO A 89 -22.75 10.29 21.03
C PRO A 89 -22.29 8.85 20.80
N GLU A 90 -21.04 8.69 20.41
CA GLU A 90 -20.38 7.38 20.33
C GLU A 90 -19.86 7.00 21.72
N ILE A 91 -20.16 5.79 22.16
CA ILE A 91 -19.66 5.25 23.42
C ILE A 91 -18.57 4.24 23.11
N GLY A 92 -17.33 4.57 23.46
CA GLY A 92 -16.22 3.62 23.44
C GLY A 92 -16.23 2.74 24.68
N ILE A 93 -16.24 1.42 24.51
CA ILE A 93 -16.12 0.44 25.60
C ILE A 93 -14.81 -0.33 25.39
N GLN A 94 -13.89 -0.23 26.35
CA GLN A 94 -12.70 -1.07 26.38
C GLN A 94 -12.97 -2.31 27.23
N THR A 95 -12.63 -3.48 26.71
CA THR A 95 -12.85 -4.75 27.38
C THR A 95 -11.82 -5.78 26.91
N ASP A 96 -11.50 -6.75 27.76
CA ASP A 96 -10.63 -7.87 27.39
C ASP A 96 -11.35 -8.92 26.51
N ASN A 97 -12.69 -8.95 26.55
CA ASN A 97 -13.50 -9.91 25.80
C ASN A 97 -14.49 -9.18 24.88
N HIS A 98 -13.94 -8.58 23.83
CA HIS A 98 -14.69 -7.81 22.83
C HIS A 98 -15.85 -8.62 22.23
N ALA A 99 -15.63 -9.89 21.91
CA ALA A 99 -16.63 -10.75 21.27
C ALA A 99 -17.88 -10.98 22.15
N SER A 100 -17.69 -11.27 23.45
CA SER A 100 -18.83 -11.48 24.35
C SER A 100 -19.60 -10.20 24.60
N VAL A 101 -18.90 -9.07 24.78
CA VAL A 101 -19.54 -7.77 24.98
C VAL A 101 -20.30 -7.33 23.73
N ALA A 102 -19.71 -7.46 22.54
CA ALA A 102 -20.36 -7.16 21.27
C ALA A 102 -21.64 -8.00 21.10
N GLN A 103 -21.57 -9.31 21.35
CA GLN A 103 -22.74 -10.20 21.24
C GLN A 103 -23.86 -9.82 22.23
N GLN A 104 -23.52 -9.43 23.45
CA GLN A 104 -24.51 -8.97 24.44
C GLN A 104 -25.15 -7.65 24.01
N LEU A 105 -24.36 -6.71 23.49
CA LEU A 105 -24.86 -5.43 22.98
C LEU A 105 -25.76 -5.63 21.75
N GLU A 106 -25.37 -6.50 20.82
CA GLU A 106 -26.19 -6.88 19.64
C GLU A 106 -27.53 -7.48 20.07
N LYS A 107 -27.53 -8.30 21.14
CA LYS A 107 -28.76 -8.86 21.70
C LYS A 107 -29.66 -7.78 22.29
N ILE A 108 -29.11 -6.90 23.16
CA ILE A 108 -29.86 -5.78 23.74
C ILE A 108 -30.43 -4.90 22.64
N GLN A 109 -29.64 -4.61 21.60
CA GLN A 109 -30.05 -3.83 20.46
C GLN A 109 -31.25 -4.46 19.73
N LYS A 110 -31.19 -5.77 19.48
CA LYS A 110 -32.28 -6.53 18.86
C LYS A 110 -33.54 -6.54 19.73
N ASP A 111 -33.39 -6.76 21.03
CA ASP A 111 -34.50 -6.81 21.98
C ASP A 111 -35.23 -5.46 22.09
N ASN A 112 -34.51 -4.34 21.88
CA ASN A 112 -35.08 -2.99 21.85
C ASN A 112 -35.50 -2.50 20.45
N GLY A 113 -35.34 -3.31 19.40
CA GLY A 113 -35.69 -2.95 18.02
C GLY A 113 -34.83 -1.82 17.42
N TRP A 114 -33.59 -1.67 17.89
CA TRP A 114 -32.66 -0.66 17.37
C TRP A 114 -31.95 -1.12 16.08
N SER A 115 -31.58 -0.17 15.21
CA SER A 115 -30.94 -0.42 13.91
C SER A 115 -29.59 -1.16 14.04
N ALA A 116 -29.36 -2.16 13.19
CA ALA A 116 -28.17 -3.03 13.09
C ALA A 116 -26.83 -2.29 13.15
N ASP A 117 -26.79 -1.07 12.61
CA ASP A 117 -25.55 -0.39 12.23
C ASP A 117 -24.90 0.42 13.38
N ARG A 118 -25.36 0.24 14.62
CA ARG A 118 -24.97 1.08 15.77
C ARG A 118 -23.86 0.49 16.64
N ILE A 119 -23.45 -0.75 16.40
CA ILE A 119 -22.39 -1.42 17.16
C ILE A 119 -21.23 -1.68 16.22
N TYR A 120 -20.04 -1.22 16.61
CA TYR A 120 -18.81 -1.43 15.88
C TYR A 120 -17.77 -2.12 16.75
N ASP A 121 -17.39 -3.35 16.38
CA ASP A 121 -16.32 -4.10 17.04
C ASP A 121 -15.01 -3.87 16.29
N PHE A 122 -14.21 -2.93 16.81
CA PHE A 122 -12.92 -2.57 16.21
C PHE A 122 -11.91 -3.72 16.23
N ASP A 123 -11.95 -4.62 17.20
CA ASP A 123 -11.02 -5.75 17.27
C ASP A 123 -11.39 -6.85 16.28
N ARG A 124 -12.69 -7.09 16.06
CA ARG A 124 -13.18 -7.97 14.99
C ARG A 124 -12.78 -7.45 13.61
N GLU A 125 -12.96 -6.16 13.35
CA GLU A 125 -12.53 -5.52 12.10
C GLU A 125 -11.01 -5.59 11.91
N ARG A 126 -10.21 -5.37 12.97
CA ARG A 126 -8.76 -5.56 12.92
C ARG A 126 -8.38 -7.01 12.61
N GLN A 127 -9.07 -7.99 13.20
CA GLN A 127 -8.85 -9.42 12.91
C GLN A 127 -9.18 -9.74 11.44
N ASN A 128 -10.31 -9.25 10.93
CA ASN A 128 -10.72 -9.42 9.53
C ASN A 128 -9.69 -8.79 8.57
N ASN A 129 -9.24 -7.57 8.84
CA ASN A 129 -8.23 -6.88 8.05
C ASN A 129 -6.89 -7.62 8.06
N ARG A 130 -6.45 -8.13 9.22
CA ARG A 130 -5.23 -8.96 9.32
C ARG A 130 -5.36 -10.25 8.52
N MET A 131 -6.52 -10.91 8.57
CA MET A 131 -6.78 -12.13 7.81
C MET A 131 -6.78 -11.85 6.30
N PHE A 132 -7.41 -10.76 5.86
CA PHE A 132 -7.41 -10.34 4.47
C PHE A 132 -6.00 -10.04 3.95
N ILE A 133 -5.20 -9.28 4.72
CA ILE A 133 -3.79 -9.00 4.41
C ILE A 133 -2.97 -10.30 4.34
N LEU A 134 -3.21 -11.24 5.27
CA LEU A 134 -2.51 -12.53 5.28
C LEU A 134 -2.82 -13.34 4.02
N VAL A 135 -4.09 -13.39 3.60
CA VAL A 135 -4.50 -14.08 2.38
C VAL A 135 -3.79 -13.48 1.16
N ILE A 136 -3.81 -12.16 1.01
CA ILE A 136 -3.11 -11.47 -0.08
C ILE A 136 -1.63 -11.80 -0.06
N ASN A 137 -0.96 -11.69 1.10
CA ASN A 137 0.47 -11.96 1.22
C ASN A 137 0.82 -13.39 0.82
N VAL A 138 0.07 -14.39 1.30
CA VAL A 138 0.32 -15.80 0.99
C VAL A 138 0.23 -16.04 -0.52
N PHE A 139 -0.84 -15.56 -1.17
CA PHE A 139 -0.99 -15.70 -2.61
C PHE A 139 0.07 -14.93 -3.39
N SER A 140 0.33 -13.67 -3.03
CA SER A 140 1.33 -12.85 -3.70
C SER A 140 2.73 -13.45 -3.60
N TYR A 141 3.19 -13.85 -2.42
CA TYR A 141 4.51 -14.48 -2.27
C TYR A 141 4.57 -15.84 -2.97
N GLY A 142 3.48 -16.61 -2.98
CA GLY A 142 3.36 -17.85 -3.75
C GLY A 142 3.56 -17.62 -5.25
N PHE A 143 2.86 -16.64 -5.83
CA PHE A 143 3.00 -16.30 -7.25
C PHE A 143 4.37 -15.71 -7.58
N ILE A 144 4.92 -14.85 -6.72
CA ILE A 144 6.26 -14.28 -6.89
C ILE A 144 7.30 -15.40 -6.94
N LEU A 145 7.21 -16.38 -6.03
CA LEU A 145 8.12 -17.53 -6.02
C LEU A 145 7.96 -18.38 -7.28
N LEU A 146 6.73 -18.70 -7.67
CA LEU A 146 6.44 -19.51 -8.86
C LEU A 146 6.97 -18.85 -10.14
N ILE A 147 6.64 -17.58 -10.36
CA ILE A 147 7.11 -16.81 -11.53
C ILE A 147 8.63 -16.63 -11.44
N GLY A 148 9.17 -16.43 -10.24
CA GLY A 148 10.61 -16.33 -10.00
C GLY A 148 11.36 -17.59 -10.45
N VAL A 149 10.91 -18.77 -10.05
CA VAL A 149 11.53 -20.06 -10.45
C VAL A 149 11.46 -20.25 -11.96
N ILE A 150 10.31 -19.98 -12.59
CA ILE A 150 10.16 -20.04 -14.06
C ILE A 150 11.13 -19.06 -14.75
N SER A 151 11.22 -17.84 -14.24
CA SER A 151 12.13 -16.81 -14.77
C SER A 151 13.59 -17.23 -14.66
N ILE A 152 13.99 -17.80 -13.52
CA ILE A 152 15.33 -18.33 -13.30
C ILE A 152 15.63 -19.43 -14.34
N ALA A 153 14.72 -20.39 -14.52
CA ALA A 153 14.89 -21.47 -15.50
C ALA A 153 15.06 -20.93 -16.93
N ASN A 154 14.28 -19.92 -17.32
CA ASN A 154 14.42 -19.26 -18.61
C ASN A 154 15.78 -18.59 -18.77
N VAL A 155 16.26 -17.88 -17.75
CA VAL A 155 17.60 -17.25 -17.76
C VAL A 155 18.70 -18.30 -17.92
N PHE A 156 18.62 -19.43 -17.19
CA PHE A 156 19.53 -20.56 -17.36
C PHE A 156 19.55 -21.08 -18.80
N ASN A 157 18.37 -21.30 -19.40
CA ASN A 157 18.26 -21.82 -20.76
C ASN A 157 18.84 -20.86 -21.78
N THR A 158 18.54 -19.55 -21.67
CA THR A 158 19.05 -18.53 -22.58
C THR A 158 20.58 -18.42 -22.50
N ILE A 159 21.15 -18.33 -21.28
CA ILE A 159 22.59 -18.20 -21.10
C ILE A 159 23.31 -19.47 -21.58
N SER A 160 22.80 -20.65 -21.23
CA SER A 160 23.38 -21.92 -21.67
C SER A 160 23.39 -22.04 -23.19
N THR A 161 22.28 -21.69 -23.85
CA THR A 161 22.18 -21.73 -25.30
C THR A 161 23.14 -20.74 -25.96
N ASN A 162 23.21 -19.51 -25.45
CA ASN A 162 24.10 -18.47 -25.98
C ASN A 162 25.57 -18.91 -25.93
N ILE A 163 26.00 -19.53 -24.84
CA ILE A 163 27.38 -20.02 -24.70
C ILE A 163 27.66 -21.19 -25.66
N ILE A 164 26.70 -22.11 -25.85
CA ILE A 164 26.86 -23.25 -26.76
C ILE A 164 27.02 -22.76 -28.21
N LEU A 165 26.20 -21.79 -28.64
CA LEU A 165 26.25 -21.24 -30.00
C LEU A 165 27.60 -20.57 -30.31
N ARG A 166 28.23 -19.95 -29.31
CA ARG A 166 29.52 -19.25 -29.46
C ARG A 166 30.74 -20.09 -29.07
N ARG A 167 30.56 -21.40 -28.86
CA ARG A 167 31.64 -22.30 -28.42
C ARG A 167 32.85 -22.29 -29.37
N LYS A 168 32.64 -22.20 -30.69
CA LYS A 168 33.73 -22.14 -31.68
C LYS A 168 34.54 -20.85 -31.59
N GLU A 169 33.87 -19.71 -31.41
CA GLU A 169 34.51 -18.41 -31.18
C GLU A 169 35.36 -18.45 -29.89
N PHE A 170 34.83 -19.06 -28.83
CA PHE A 170 35.53 -19.19 -27.56
C PHE A 170 36.74 -20.12 -27.61
N ALA A 171 36.67 -21.20 -28.39
CA ALA A 171 37.81 -22.08 -28.64
C ALA A 171 38.94 -21.35 -29.38
N MET A 172 38.59 -20.52 -30.37
CA MET A 172 39.55 -19.68 -31.10
C MET A 172 40.19 -18.63 -30.19
N LEU A 173 39.42 -17.96 -29.32
CA LEU A 173 39.99 -17.00 -28.38
C LEU A 173 40.94 -17.66 -27.37
N ARG A 174 40.65 -18.91 -26.97
CA ARG A 174 41.55 -19.70 -26.11
C ARG A 174 42.85 -20.09 -26.83
N SER A 175 42.82 -20.42 -28.13
CA SER A 175 44.03 -20.78 -28.88
C SER A 175 44.98 -19.59 -29.10
N VAL A 176 44.47 -18.36 -29.11
CA VAL A 176 45.28 -17.12 -29.18
C VAL A 176 45.80 -16.70 -27.78
N GLY A 177 45.55 -17.47 -26.73
CA GLY A 177 46.13 -17.28 -25.40
C GLY A 177 45.26 -16.50 -24.40
N MET A 178 43.95 -16.37 -24.64
CA MET A 178 43.07 -15.72 -23.67
C MET A 178 42.99 -16.51 -22.36
N SER A 179 43.37 -15.86 -21.25
CA SER A 179 43.31 -16.46 -19.92
C SER A 179 41.87 -16.82 -19.49
N GLU A 180 41.72 -17.87 -18.67
CA GLU A 180 40.40 -18.29 -18.17
C GLU A 180 39.69 -17.19 -17.37
N LYS A 181 40.45 -16.40 -16.60
CA LYS A 181 39.92 -15.25 -15.85
C LYS A 181 39.41 -14.16 -16.80
N GLY A 182 40.12 -13.92 -17.91
CA GLY A 182 39.69 -12.98 -18.96
C GLY A 182 38.39 -13.44 -19.62
N PHE A 183 38.29 -14.72 -19.94
CA PHE A 183 37.06 -15.32 -20.50
C PHE A 183 35.86 -15.12 -19.58
N GLN A 184 36.00 -15.45 -18.30
CA GLN A 184 34.91 -15.34 -17.34
C GLN A 184 34.53 -13.88 -17.06
N LYS A 185 35.50 -12.97 -17.06
CA LYS A 185 35.25 -11.52 -16.92
C LYS A 185 34.49 -10.96 -18.12
N MET A 186 34.85 -11.35 -19.34
CA MET A 186 34.13 -10.96 -20.56
C MET A 186 32.66 -11.40 -20.52
N LEU A 187 32.40 -12.67 -20.19
CA LEU A 187 31.03 -13.18 -20.12
C LEU A 187 30.21 -12.49 -19.01
N ASN A 188 30.83 -12.22 -17.87
CA ASN A 188 30.18 -11.47 -16.79
C ASN A 188 29.78 -10.06 -17.24
N TYR A 189 30.64 -9.36 -18.00
CA TYR A 189 30.29 -8.04 -18.54
C TYR A 189 29.16 -8.10 -19.57
N GLU A 190 29.17 -9.12 -20.44
CA GLU A 190 28.10 -9.33 -21.40
C GLU A 190 26.75 -9.52 -20.69
N CYS A 191 26.71 -10.37 -19.66
CA CYS A 191 25.53 -10.54 -18.82
C CYS A 191 25.13 -9.27 -18.06
N LEU A 192 26.09 -8.50 -17.55
CA LEU A 192 25.81 -7.26 -16.82
C LEU A 192 25.20 -6.19 -17.74
N ILE A 193 25.66 -6.11 -19.00
CA ILE A 193 25.09 -5.21 -20.00
C ILE A 193 23.68 -5.64 -20.36
N TYR A 194 23.43 -6.93 -20.62
CA TYR A 194 22.08 -7.42 -20.94
C TYR A 194 21.12 -7.29 -19.75
N GLY A 195 21.58 -7.62 -18.53
CA GLY A 195 20.81 -7.46 -17.29
C GLY A 195 20.55 -5.98 -16.94
N GLY A 196 21.51 -5.11 -17.20
CA GLY A 196 21.30 -3.66 -17.07
C GLY A 196 20.23 -3.15 -18.03
N ARG A 197 20.29 -3.55 -19.31
CA ARG A 197 19.28 -3.17 -20.31
C ARG A 197 17.88 -3.68 -19.96
N SER A 198 17.76 -4.88 -19.40
CA SER A 198 16.46 -5.40 -18.97
C SER A 198 15.89 -4.63 -17.78
N LEU A 199 16.72 -4.20 -16.82
CA LEU A 199 16.29 -3.34 -15.71
C LEU A 199 15.82 -1.96 -16.17
N VAL A 200 16.51 -1.36 -17.13
CA VAL A 200 16.14 -0.05 -17.70
C VAL A 200 14.72 -0.08 -18.30
N ILE A 201 14.28 -1.21 -18.84
CA ILE A 201 12.94 -1.37 -19.40
C ILE A 201 11.96 -1.89 -18.35
N GLY A 202 12.37 -2.85 -17.52
CA GLY A 202 11.52 -3.51 -16.54
C GLY A 202 11.09 -2.61 -15.38
N LEU A 203 11.99 -1.75 -14.88
CA LEU A 203 11.65 -0.85 -13.78
C LEU A 203 10.58 0.17 -14.17
N PRO A 204 10.69 0.93 -15.28
CA PRO A 204 9.61 1.84 -15.72
C PRO A 204 8.27 1.13 -15.92
N ILE A 205 8.27 -0.04 -16.55
CA ILE A 205 7.03 -0.82 -16.73
C ILE A 205 6.44 -1.19 -15.37
N SER A 206 7.26 -1.66 -14.43
CA SER A 206 6.81 -1.98 -13.07
C SER A 206 6.22 -0.77 -12.35
N PHE A 207 6.83 0.42 -12.48
CA PHE A 207 6.29 1.66 -11.90
C PHE A 207 4.96 2.06 -12.53
N ILE A 208 4.80 1.91 -13.85
CA ILE A 208 3.52 2.18 -14.54
C ILE A 208 2.42 1.28 -14.01
N PHE A 209 2.68 -0.03 -13.89
CA PHE A 209 1.71 -0.97 -13.29
C PHE A 209 1.42 -0.64 -11.83
N SER A 210 2.44 -0.30 -11.05
CA SER A 210 2.26 0.07 -9.64
C SER A 210 1.39 1.32 -9.50
N PHE A 211 1.57 2.32 -10.37
CA PHE A 211 0.74 3.52 -10.41
C PHE A 211 -0.70 3.19 -10.82
N PHE A 212 -0.91 2.30 -11.79
CA PHE A 212 -2.24 1.90 -12.23
C PHE A 212 -3.01 1.16 -11.12
N ILE A 213 -2.34 0.23 -10.43
CA ILE A 213 -2.91 -0.46 -9.26
C ILE A 213 -3.26 0.54 -8.17
N HIS A 214 -2.36 1.47 -7.86
CA HIS A 214 -2.63 2.52 -6.88
C HIS A 214 -3.84 3.36 -7.28
N HIS A 215 -3.95 3.77 -8.55
CA HIS A 215 -5.10 4.54 -9.04
C HIS A 215 -6.43 3.81 -8.85
N VAL A 216 -6.47 2.50 -9.15
CA VAL A 216 -7.66 1.67 -8.95
C VAL A 216 -8.03 1.54 -7.47
N ILE A 217 -7.04 1.33 -6.60
CA ILE A 217 -7.27 1.19 -5.15
C ILE A 217 -7.69 2.53 -4.53
N ASN A 218 -7.10 3.64 -4.96
CA ASN A 218 -7.38 4.97 -4.41
C ASN A 218 -8.83 5.42 -4.64
N GLN A 219 -9.52 4.87 -5.64
CA GLN A 219 -10.96 5.08 -5.83
C GLN A 219 -11.82 4.42 -4.74
N MET A 220 -11.31 3.39 -4.06
CA MET A 220 -12.03 2.65 -3.01
C MET A 220 -11.61 3.08 -1.61
N VAL A 221 -10.31 3.31 -1.40
CA VAL A 221 -9.73 3.68 -0.11
C VAL A 221 -8.70 4.78 -0.35
N GLN A 222 -8.85 5.93 0.29
CA GLN A 222 -7.85 7.01 0.23
C GLN A 222 -6.55 6.54 0.89
N VAL A 223 -5.63 6.01 0.10
CA VAL A 223 -4.33 5.48 0.54
C VAL A 223 -3.26 6.30 -0.14
N ASP A 224 -2.28 6.77 0.62
CA ASP A 224 -1.13 7.48 0.06
C ASP A 224 -0.25 6.56 -0.79
N TYR A 225 0.28 7.08 -1.90
CA TYR A 225 1.22 6.31 -2.73
C TYR A 225 2.60 6.26 -2.06
N PHE A 226 2.98 5.09 -1.57
CA PHE A 226 4.28 4.84 -0.96
C PHE A 226 5.17 3.98 -1.86
N ILE A 227 6.38 4.46 -2.16
CA ILE A 227 7.37 3.73 -2.96
C ILE A 227 8.40 3.06 -2.03
N PRO A 228 8.45 1.71 -1.97
CA PRO A 228 9.40 1.01 -1.11
C PRO A 228 10.79 0.89 -1.78
N TYR A 229 11.60 1.94 -1.70
CA TYR A 229 12.94 1.97 -2.32
C TYR A 229 13.86 0.82 -1.87
N ALA A 230 13.78 0.41 -0.59
CA ALA A 230 14.57 -0.70 -0.07
C ALA A 230 14.23 -2.04 -0.76
N SER A 231 12.94 -2.30 -0.99
CA SER A 231 12.48 -3.52 -1.67
C SER A 231 12.88 -3.54 -3.14
N ILE A 232 12.84 -2.38 -3.80
CA ILE A 232 13.26 -2.23 -5.20
C ILE A 232 14.77 -2.52 -5.32
N LEU A 233 15.58 -1.94 -4.44
CA LEU A 233 17.03 -2.19 -4.43
C LEU A 233 17.33 -3.67 -4.20
N LEU A 234 16.65 -4.30 -3.23
CA LEU A 234 16.80 -5.72 -2.95
C LEU A 234 16.43 -6.59 -4.17
N ALA A 235 15.35 -6.25 -4.88
CA ALA A 235 14.94 -6.96 -6.09
C ALA A 235 15.99 -6.84 -7.21
N ILE A 236 16.53 -5.63 -7.44
CA ILE A 236 17.61 -5.40 -8.41
C ILE A 236 18.84 -6.24 -8.06
N THR A 237 19.27 -6.23 -6.79
CA THR A 237 20.40 -7.03 -6.33
C THR A 237 20.14 -8.52 -6.54
N MET A 238 18.95 -9.02 -6.23
CA MET A 238 18.58 -10.42 -6.43
C MET A 238 18.65 -10.85 -7.90
N VAL A 239 18.20 -10.01 -8.83
CA VAL A 239 18.28 -10.28 -10.28
C VAL A 239 19.74 -10.46 -10.70
N PHE A 240 20.63 -9.55 -10.29
CA PHE A 240 22.06 -9.69 -10.60
C PHE A 240 22.66 -10.94 -9.97
N VAL A 241 22.35 -11.24 -8.70
CA VAL A 241 22.83 -12.45 -8.03
C VAL A 241 22.44 -13.71 -8.80
N VAL A 242 21.18 -13.82 -9.23
CA VAL A 242 20.69 -14.95 -10.03
C VAL A 242 21.45 -15.08 -11.36
N VAL A 243 21.63 -13.98 -12.09
CA VAL A 243 22.34 -13.97 -13.38
C VAL A 243 23.80 -14.38 -13.19
N PHE A 244 24.48 -13.84 -12.18
CA PHE A 244 25.87 -14.18 -11.87
C PHE A 244 26.02 -15.66 -11.47
N ILE A 245 25.16 -16.17 -10.59
CA ILE A 245 25.18 -17.59 -10.20
C ILE A 245 24.96 -18.48 -11.42
N THR A 246 23.99 -18.13 -12.27
CA THR A 246 23.68 -18.85 -13.51
C THR A 246 24.89 -18.91 -14.45
N MET A 247 25.58 -17.78 -14.62
CA MET A 247 26.77 -17.67 -15.47
C MET A 247 27.92 -18.52 -14.95
N LEU A 248 28.22 -18.42 -13.64
CA LEU A 248 29.26 -19.20 -12.99
C LEU A 248 28.99 -20.71 -13.11
N TYR A 249 27.75 -21.12 -12.86
CA TYR A 249 27.34 -22.52 -12.95
C TYR A 249 27.47 -23.06 -14.37
N THR A 250 26.94 -22.34 -15.36
CA THR A 250 26.95 -22.75 -16.77
C THR A 250 28.36 -22.86 -17.32
N THR A 251 29.22 -21.88 -17.03
CA THR A 251 30.64 -21.89 -17.43
C THR A 251 31.38 -23.10 -16.85
N ARG A 252 31.16 -23.40 -15.56
CA ARG A 252 31.76 -24.56 -14.89
C ARG A 252 31.29 -25.88 -15.50
N LYS A 253 29.99 -26.00 -15.80
CA LYS A 253 29.39 -27.19 -16.40
C LYS A 253 29.97 -27.49 -17.79
N ILE A 254 30.06 -26.47 -18.65
CA ILE A 254 30.61 -26.63 -20.01
C ILE A 254 32.09 -27.04 -19.96
N ARG A 255 32.88 -26.48 -19.03
CA ARG A 255 34.28 -26.89 -18.84
C ARG A 255 34.40 -28.38 -18.49
N ARG A 256 33.55 -28.87 -17.58
CA ARG A 256 33.59 -30.28 -17.15
C ARG A 256 33.21 -31.24 -18.28
N ASN A 257 32.23 -30.85 -19.10
CA ASN A 257 31.80 -31.68 -20.22
C ASN A 257 32.88 -31.76 -21.32
N ASN A 258 33.64 -30.68 -21.59
CA ASN A 258 34.73 -30.73 -22.57
C ASN A 258 35.82 -31.75 -22.21
N VAL A 259 36.26 -31.77 -20.95
CA VAL A 259 37.32 -32.70 -20.49
C VAL A 259 36.86 -34.17 -20.57
N ILE A 260 35.60 -34.45 -20.23
CA ILE A 260 35.05 -35.81 -20.26
C ILE A 260 34.85 -36.29 -21.71
N GLU A 261 34.39 -35.41 -22.61
CA GLU A 261 34.21 -35.76 -24.02
C GLU A 261 35.55 -35.97 -24.74
N GLU A 262 36.58 -35.16 -24.45
CA GLU A 262 37.94 -35.37 -24.97
C GLU A 262 38.53 -36.71 -24.50
N LEU A 263 38.40 -37.06 -23.22
CA LEU A 263 38.84 -38.35 -22.69
C LEU A 263 38.06 -39.56 -23.24
N ARG A 264 36.82 -39.36 -23.69
CA ARG A 264 35.99 -40.42 -24.28
C ARG A 264 36.30 -40.66 -25.75
N ILE A 265 36.80 -39.64 -26.46
CA ILE A 265 37.21 -39.73 -27.86
C ILE A 265 38.59 -40.40 -28.00
N GLU A 266 39.47 -40.31 -26.99
CA GLU A 266 40.76 -41.04 -26.97
C GLU A 266 40.63 -42.54 -26.63
N ASN A 267 39.45 -43.01 -26.22
CA ASN A 267 39.25 -44.38 -25.72
C ASN A 267 38.38 -45.26 -26.64
N ILE A 268 38.30 -44.93 -27.94
CA ILE A 268 37.66 -45.73 -29.01
C ILE A 268 38.66 -45.94 -30.14
#